data_AF-A0A7C1DDY1-F1
#
_entry.id   AF-A0A7C1DDY1-F1
#
_cell.length_a   1.000
_cell.length_b   1.000
_cell.length_c   1.000
_cell.angle_alpha   90.00
_cell.angle_beta   90.00
_cell.angle_gamma   90.00
#
_symmetry.space_group_name_H-M   'P 1'
#
loop_
_entity.id
_entity.type
_entity.pdbx_description
1 polymer ?
#
loop_
_entity_poly.entity_id
_entity_poly.type
_entity_poly.pdbx_seq_one_letter_code
_entity_poly.pdbx_strand_id
1 'polypeptide(L)'
;MSRSKKPDTPDGLPDAVIVTDILDLHGFYPEQIPEVVHAFLENARDLCLEQVRIIHGKGKSRLKWEVRQILKGREDVAEFRDAPPESGGWGATLVWMRSDKNCPPRRPDGRETRPSGS
;
A
#
# COMPACT_ATOMS: atom_id res chain seq x y z
N MET A 1 -40.34 -1.94 24.83
CA MET A 1 -39.97 -1.88 23.39
C MET A 1 -38.64 -1.15 23.29
N SER A 2 -37.52 -1.87 23.43
CA SER A 2 -36.19 -1.25 23.40
C SER A 2 -35.77 -1.02 21.95
N ARG A 3 -35.83 0.24 21.51
CA ARG A 3 -35.10 0.68 20.31
C ARG A 3 -33.63 0.77 20.70
N SER A 4 -32.82 -0.20 20.26
CA SER A 4 -31.37 -0.05 20.29
C SER A 4 -31.00 1.17 19.46
N LYS A 5 -30.50 2.22 20.11
CA LYS A 5 -29.91 3.38 19.46
C LYS A 5 -28.64 2.88 18.76
N LYS A 6 -28.65 2.83 17.42
CA LYS A 6 -27.42 2.63 16.63
C LYS A 6 -26.44 3.73 17.02
N PRO A 7 -25.15 3.42 17.21
CA PRO A 7 -24.16 4.44 17.50
C PRO A 7 -24.12 5.43 16.33
N ASP A 8 -24.14 6.71 16.69
CA ASP A 8 -24.08 7.84 15.77
C ASP A 8 -22.76 7.75 14.99
N THR A 9 -22.81 7.26 13.75
CA THR A 9 -21.65 7.26 12.85
C THR A 9 -21.52 8.69 12.33
N PRO A 10 -20.36 9.36 12.49
CA PRO A 10 -20.20 10.73 12.03
C PRO A 10 -20.43 10.80 10.51
N ASP A 11 -21.33 11.70 10.13
CA ASP A 11 -21.73 11.99 8.75
C ASP A 11 -20.47 12.43 7.96
N GLY A 12 -19.99 11.59 7.03
CA GLY A 12 -18.87 11.93 6.15
C GLY A 12 -17.74 10.90 6.02
N LEU A 13 -17.79 9.76 6.71
CA LEU A 13 -16.88 8.64 6.40
C LEU A 13 -17.39 7.90 5.15
N PRO A 14 -16.53 7.63 4.15
CA PRO A 14 -16.94 6.97 2.92
C PRO A 14 -17.50 5.57 3.20
N ASP A 15 -18.53 5.17 2.43
CA ASP A 15 -19.20 3.85 2.54
C ASP A 15 -18.22 2.66 2.45
N ALA A 16 -17.05 2.84 1.83
CA ALA A 16 -15.95 1.89 1.85
C ALA A 16 -14.59 2.59 1.64
N VAL A 17 -13.55 2.13 2.33
CA VAL A 17 -12.15 2.46 2.03
C VAL A 17 -11.60 1.36 1.14
N ILE A 18 -11.31 1.68 -0.12
CA ILE A 18 -10.64 0.72 -1.03
C ILE A 18 -9.17 0.70 -0.66
N VAL A 19 -8.72 -0.44 -0.14
CA VAL A 19 -7.30 -0.70 0.09
C VAL A 19 -6.69 -1.17 -1.23
N THR A 20 -5.70 -0.42 -1.72
CA THR A 20 -4.95 -0.77 -2.93
C THR A 20 -3.48 -1.01 -2.60
N ASP A 21 -2.84 -1.90 -3.35
CA ASP A 21 -1.38 -2.11 -3.35
C ASP A 21 -0.64 -1.07 -4.22
N ILE A 22 -1.35 -0.06 -4.74
CA ILE A 22 -0.82 0.94 -5.66
C ILE A 22 -0.94 2.34 -5.06
N LEU A 23 0.16 3.09 -5.10
CA LEU A 23 0.23 4.52 -4.79
C LEU A 23 0.57 5.31 -6.05
N ASP A 24 -0.27 6.28 -6.44
CA ASP A 24 -0.01 7.17 -7.57
C ASP A 24 0.43 8.57 -7.09
N LEU A 25 1.64 8.99 -7.49
CA LEU A 25 2.28 10.25 -7.12
C LEU A 25 2.18 11.35 -8.20
N HIS A 26 1.37 11.18 -9.25
CA HIS A 26 1.25 12.16 -10.33
C HIS A 26 0.71 13.51 -9.84
N GLY A 27 -0.19 13.51 -8.85
CA GLY A 27 -0.83 14.72 -8.31
C GLY A 27 -0.13 15.36 -7.10
N PHE A 28 0.93 14.76 -6.58
CA PHE A 28 1.57 15.23 -5.35
C PHE A 28 2.72 16.21 -5.64
N TYR A 29 2.87 17.19 -4.75
CA TYR A 29 4.04 18.07 -4.72
C TYR A 29 5.25 17.31 -4.11
N PRO A 30 6.49 17.59 -4.57
CA PRO A 30 7.68 16.89 -4.09
C PRO A 30 7.84 16.88 -2.56
N GLU A 31 7.40 17.95 -1.89
CA GLU A 31 7.52 18.10 -0.44
C GLU A 31 6.57 17.17 0.34
N GLN A 32 5.48 16.71 -0.29
CA GLN A 32 4.50 15.80 0.32
C GLN A 32 4.90 14.33 0.18
N ILE A 33 5.83 14.03 -0.73
CA ILE A 33 6.18 12.66 -1.11
C ILE A 33 6.71 11.85 0.08
N PRO A 34 7.60 12.37 0.94
CA PRO A 34 8.09 11.61 2.08
C PRO A 34 6.96 11.13 2.96
N GLU A 35 6.11 12.05 3.43
CA GLU A 35 4.99 11.74 4.31
C GLU A 35 4.03 10.72 3.70
N VAL A 36 3.62 10.93 2.44
CA VAL A 36 2.65 10.06 1.76
C VAL A 36 3.22 8.66 1.52
N VAL A 37 4.49 8.55 1.12
CA VAL A 37 5.15 7.25 0.91
C VAL A 37 5.35 6.53 2.23
N HIS A 38 5.69 7.23 3.32
CA HIS A 38 5.83 6.63 4.64
C HIS A 38 4.51 6.03 5.11
N ALA A 39 3.44 6.82 5.10
CA ALA A 39 2.11 6.39 5.52
C ALA A 39 1.59 5.22 4.67
N PHE A 40 1.83 5.25 3.36
CA PHE A 40 1.45 4.15 2.47
C PHE A 40 2.16 2.83 2.81
N LEU A 41 3.47 2.87 3.09
CA LEU A 41 4.23 1.66 3.44
C LEU A 41 3.89 1.13 4.83
N GLU A 42 3.56 2.02 5.77
CA GLU A 42 3.04 1.63 7.09
C GLU A 42 1.69 0.90 6.94
N ASN A 43 0.76 1.47 6.17
CA ASN A 43 -0.51 0.80 5.87
C ASN A 43 -0.29 -0.54 5.18
N ALA A 44 0.63 -0.61 4.20
CA ALA A 44 0.96 -1.86 3.51
C ALA A 44 1.47 -2.93 4.47
N ARG A 45 2.30 -2.55 5.45
CA ARG A 45 2.79 -3.44 6.49
C ARG A 45 1.67 -3.93 7.40
N ASP A 46 0.82 -3.03 7.88
CA ASP A 46 -0.30 -3.36 8.78
C ASP A 46 -1.32 -4.29 8.10
N LEU A 47 -1.46 -4.13 6.79
CA LEU A 47 -2.31 -4.95 5.93
C LEU A 47 -1.61 -6.20 5.40
N CYS A 48 -0.38 -6.48 5.83
CA CYS A 48 0.36 -7.67 5.39
C CYS A 48 0.57 -7.76 3.87
N LEU A 49 0.62 -6.63 3.16
CA LEU A 49 0.87 -6.62 1.72
C LEU A 49 2.32 -7.00 1.47
N GLU A 50 2.54 -7.99 0.62
CA GLU A 50 3.90 -8.41 0.29
C GLU A 50 4.56 -7.57 -0.78
N GLN A 51 3.75 -7.06 -1.69
CA GLN A 51 4.20 -6.30 -2.82
C GLN A 51 3.29 -5.10 -2.98
N VAL A 52 3.90 -3.95 -3.17
CA VAL A 52 3.21 -2.72 -3.52
C VAL A 52 3.90 -2.03 -4.69
N ARG A 53 3.19 -1.11 -5.32
CA ARG A 53 3.65 -0.37 -6.49
C ARG A 53 3.49 1.13 -6.27
N ILE A 54 4.57 1.87 -6.48
CA ILE A 54 4.58 3.32 -6.39
C ILE A 54 4.78 3.89 -7.79
N ILE A 55 3.75 4.53 -8.33
CA ILE A 55 3.74 5.17 -9.65
C ILE A 55 4.18 6.62 -9.48
N HIS A 56 5.34 6.98 -10.02
CA HIS A 56 5.86 8.36 -9.98
C HIS A 56 5.91 9.02 -11.37
N GLY A 57 5.57 8.27 -12.43
CA GLY A 57 5.56 8.76 -13.80
C GLY A 57 6.94 8.76 -14.47
N LYS A 58 6.93 8.84 -15.80
CA LYS A 58 8.12 8.80 -16.66
C LYS A 58 8.84 10.16 -16.67
N GLY A 59 8.16 11.30 -16.55
CA GLY A 59 8.82 12.62 -16.57
C GLY A 59 9.54 13.05 -15.28
N LYS A 60 9.39 12.31 -14.18
CA LYS A 60 9.69 12.81 -12.83
C LYS A 60 10.86 12.06 -12.17
N SER A 61 12.07 12.21 -12.73
CA SER A 61 13.29 11.62 -12.18
C SER A 61 13.56 12.00 -10.72
N ARG A 62 13.20 13.22 -10.32
CA ARG A 62 13.25 13.66 -8.92
C ARG A 62 12.33 12.84 -8.02
N LEU A 63 11.06 12.63 -8.40
CA LEU A 63 10.14 11.81 -7.59
C LEU A 63 10.64 10.36 -7.46
N LYS A 64 11.13 9.77 -8.56
CA LYS A 64 11.78 8.46 -8.50
C LYS A 64 12.94 8.44 -7.51
N TRP A 65 13.79 9.46 -7.55
CA TRP A 65 14.94 9.57 -6.65
C TRP A 65 14.49 9.65 -5.19
N GLU A 66 13.54 10.54 -4.86
CA GLU A 66 12.99 10.69 -3.50
C GLU A 66 12.41 9.36 -2.98
N VAL A 67 11.55 8.71 -3.77
CA VAL A 67 10.97 7.40 -3.44
C VAL A 67 12.07 6.38 -3.13
N ARG A 68 13.11 6.30 -3.98
CA ARG A 68 14.21 5.35 -3.77
C ARG A 68 15.07 5.71 -2.56
N GLN A 69 15.21 6.98 -2.18
CA GLN A 69 15.92 7.35 -0.93
C GLN A 69 15.14 6.89 0.29
N ILE A 70 13.82 7.14 0.30
CA ILE A 70 12.93 6.69 1.37
C ILE A 70 13.01 5.17 1.53
N LEU A 71 12.87 4.42 0.43
CA LEU A 71 12.89 2.96 0.44
C LEU A 71 14.22 2.37 0.95
N LYS A 72 15.36 3.02 0.66
CA LYS A 72 16.67 2.58 1.17
C LYS A 72 16.81 2.71 2.69
N GLY A 73 16.11 3.67 3.29
CA GLY A 73 16.17 3.93 4.73
C GLY A 73 15.24 3.05 5.55
N ARG A 74 14.46 2.16 4.92
CA ARG A 74 13.40 1.40 5.58
C ARG A 74 13.78 -0.06 5.81
N GLU A 75 13.70 -0.49 7.06
CA GLU A 75 14.01 -1.88 7.46
C GLU A 75 12.91 -2.87 7.08
N ASP A 76 11.66 -2.40 6.95
CA ASP A 76 10.50 -3.20 6.57
C ASP A 76 10.38 -3.43 5.05
N VAL A 77 11.30 -2.87 4.26
CA VAL A 77 11.45 -3.14 2.82
C VAL A 77 12.49 -4.24 2.60
N ALA A 78 12.13 -5.27 1.84
CA ALA A 78 13.01 -6.38 1.48
C ALA A 78 13.83 -6.08 0.22
N GLU A 79 13.14 -5.64 -0.84
CA GLU A 79 13.72 -5.31 -2.15
C GLU A 79 12.85 -4.24 -2.82
N PHE A 80 13.45 -3.43 -3.70
CA PHE A 80 12.69 -2.63 -4.64
C PHE A 80 13.41 -2.51 -5.98
N ARG A 81 12.63 -2.44 -7.06
CA ARG A 81 13.16 -2.27 -8.42
C ARG A 81 12.17 -1.50 -9.30
N ASP A 82 12.64 -1.06 -10.46
CA ASP A 82 11.75 -0.48 -11.45
C ASP A 82 10.73 -1.55 -11.89
N ALA A 83 9.48 -1.15 -12.09
CA ALA A 83 8.44 -2.08 -12.51
C ALA A 83 8.75 -2.65 -13.92
N PRO A 84 8.26 -3.87 -14.25
CA PRO A 84 8.36 -4.38 -15.61
C PRO A 84 7.58 -3.48 -16.58
N PRO A 85 7.88 -3.53 -17.89
CA PRO A 85 7.26 -2.66 -18.90
C PRO A 85 5.73 -2.68 -18.86
N GLU A 86 5.15 -3.87 -18.63
CA GLU A 86 3.71 -4.11 -18.51
C GLU A 86 3.05 -3.46 -17.28
N SER A 87 3.83 -3.10 -16.25
CA SER A 87 3.36 -2.52 -14.99
C SER A 87 3.84 -1.09 -14.76
N GLY A 88 4.16 -0.36 -15.85
CA GLY A 88 4.59 1.05 -15.80
C GLY A 88 6.07 1.27 -16.08
N GLY A 89 6.87 0.20 -16.18
CA GLY A 89 8.28 0.29 -16.50
C GLY A 89 9.06 1.15 -15.50
N TRP A 90 10.03 1.91 -16.02
CA TRP A 90 10.82 2.88 -15.27
C TRP A 90 10.03 4.04 -14.65
N GLY A 91 8.72 4.18 -14.94
CA GLY A 91 7.82 5.17 -14.35
C GLY A 91 7.13 4.70 -13.07
N ALA A 92 7.40 3.47 -12.62
CA ALA A 92 6.92 2.95 -11.35
C ALA A 92 8.02 2.13 -10.65
N THR A 93 7.92 2.05 -9.33
CA THR A 93 8.78 1.22 -8.48
C THR A 93 7.93 0.10 -7.86
N LEU A 94 8.33 -1.15 -8.07
CA LEU A 94 7.83 -2.29 -7.31
C LEU A 94 8.64 -2.44 -6.02
N VAL A 95 7.93 -2.66 -4.93
CA VAL A 95 8.50 -2.78 -3.58
C VAL A 95 8.01 -4.08 -2.99
N TRP A 96 8.93 -4.91 -2.50
CA TRP A 96 8.63 -6.09 -1.71
C TRP A 96 8.81 -5.77 -0.24
N MET A 97 7.77 -6.00 0.55
CA MET A 97 7.77 -5.82 1.99
C MET A 97 8.38 -7.05 2.68
N ARG A 98 9.03 -6.86 3.83
CA ARG A 98 9.41 -8.00 4.67
C ARG A 98 8.18 -8.58 5.34
N SER A 99 8.14 -9.91 5.44
CA SER A 99 7.10 -10.59 6.20
C SER A 99 7.21 -10.21 7.67
N ASP A 100 6.15 -9.61 8.21
CA ASP A 100 6.04 -9.35 9.64
C ASP A 100 5.61 -10.64 10.37
N LYS A 101 6.21 -10.92 11.54
CA LYS A 101 5.86 -12.08 12.38
C LYS A 101 4.42 -12.04 12.90
N ASN A 102 3.82 -10.85 12.95
CA ASN A 102 2.43 -10.64 13.35
C ASN A 102 1.46 -10.87 12.18
N CYS A 103 1.99 -11.12 10.98
CA CYS A 103 1.18 -11.44 9.83
C CYS A 103 0.72 -12.90 9.87
N PRO A 104 -0.58 -13.21 9.66
CA PRO A 104 -1.03 -14.59 9.61
C PRO A 104 -0.25 -15.36 8.54
N PRO A 105 0.19 -16.60 8.83
CA PRO A 105 0.96 -17.39 7.89
C PRO A 105 0.13 -17.63 6.64
N ARG A 106 0.70 -17.32 5.47
CA ARG A 106 -0.01 -17.54 4.21
C ARG A 106 -0.22 -19.01 3.97
N ARG A 107 -1.43 -19.35 3.54
CA ARG A 107 -1.68 -20.68 2.99
C ARG A 107 -0.95 -20.78 1.64
N PRO A 108 -0.19 -21.85 1.40
CA PRO A 108 0.62 -22.00 0.20
C PRO A 108 -0.20 -22.11 -1.10
N ASP A 109 -1.53 -22.23 -1.02
CA ASP A 109 -2.41 -22.51 -2.17
C ASP A 109 -3.24 -21.32 -2.67
N GLY A 110 -3.10 -20.12 -2.09
CA GLY A 110 -3.70 -18.88 -2.64
C GLY A 110 -5.24 -18.86 -2.70
N ARG A 111 -5.94 -19.76 -2.00
CA ARG A 111 -7.42 -19.78 -1.96
C ARG A 111 -7.95 -19.12 -0.69
N GLU A 112 -8.75 -18.08 -0.91
CA GLU A 112 -9.55 -17.42 0.14
C GLU A 112 -10.57 -18.42 0.70
N THR A 113 -10.51 -18.66 2.01
CA THR A 113 -11.45 -19.55 2.68
C THR A 113 -12.83 -18.90 2.68
N ARG A 114 -13.76 -19.42 1.89
CA ARG A 114 -15.18 -19.19 2.14
C ARG A 114 -15.49 -19.70 3.55
N PRO A 115 -16.17 -18.92 4.42
CA PRO A 115 -16.69 -19.48 5.65
C PRO A 115 -17.68 -20.58 5.26
N SER A 116 -17.41 -21.80 5.70
CA SER A 116 -18.35 -22.91 5.63
C SER A 116 -19.56 -22.54 6.48
N GLY A 117 -20.64 -22.12 5.83
CA GLY A 117 -21.94 -21.92 6.47
C GLY A 117 -22.37 -23.24 7.11
N SER A 118 -22.74 -23.15 8.39
CA SER A 118 -23.40 -24.23 9.15
C SER A 118 -24.86 -24.36 8.75
#